data_AF-A0A842LVW3-F1
#
_entry.id   AF-A0A842LVW3-F1
#
_cell.length_a   1.000
_cell.length_b   1.000
_cell.length_c   1.000
_cell.angle_alpha   90.00
_cell.angle_beta   90.00
_cell.angle_gamma   90.00
#
_symmetry.space_group_name_H-M   'P 1'
#
loop_
_entity.id
_entity.type
_entity.pdbx_description
1 polymer ?
#
loop_
_entity_poly.entity_id
_entity_poly.type
_entity_poly.pdbx_seq_one_letter_code
_entity_poly.pdbx_strand_id
1 'polypeptide(L)'
;TAGIKIIRRTVPGIKDLPVACKKLIEEEGCEMVMALGMPGPEEKDKVCAHEASTGLIQAQLMTNTHILEVFVHEDEEDDPEELKALADNRAREHAQNLIMMLFKPDRLTREAGMGLREGKPDAGPL
;
A
#
# COMPACT_ATOMS: atom_id res chain seq x y z
N THR A 1 -4.74 6.69 -21.68
CA THR A 1 -5.12 6.30 -20.29
C THR A 1 -6.51 6.82 -19.96
N ALA A 2 -7.49 6.59 -20.83
CA ALA A 2 -8.86 7.05 -20.60
C ALA A 2 -9.64 5.93 -19.89
N GLY A 3 -9.98 6.12 -18.61
CA GLY A 3 -10.88 5.20 -17.90
C GLY A 3 -10.71 5.10 -16.39
N ILE A 4 -9.56 5.52 -15.82
CA ILE A 4 -9.33 5.40 -14.37
C ILE A 4 -9.77 6.70 -13.67
N LYS A 5 -10.73 6.58 -12.74
CA LYS A 5 -11.11 7.66 -11.81
C LYS A 5 -10.34 7.50 -10.51
N ILE A 6 -9.61 8.53 -10.10
CA ILE A 6 -8.87 8.55 -8.83
C ILE A 6 -9.68 9.36 -7.82
N ILE A 7 -9.99 8.75 -6.68
CA ILE A 7 -10.60 9.42 -5.51
C ILE A 7 -9.55 9.44 -4.41
N ARG A 8 -9.30 10.62 -3.83
CA ARG A 8 -8.32 10.81 -2.76
C ARG A 8 -8.99 11.26 -1.48
N ARG A 9 -8.66 10.61 -0.37
CA ARG A 9 -9.03 11.02 0.99
C ARG A 9 -7.78 11.00 1.86
N THR A 10 -7.64 12.01 2.70
CA THR A 10 -6.53 12.13 3.67
C THR A 10 -7.12 12.16 5.07
N VAL A 11 -6.47 11.45 6.00
CA VAL A 11 -6.88 11.30 7.39
C VAL A 11 -5.72 11.66 8.33
N PRO A 12 -5.97 11.92 9.63
CA PRO A 12 -4.94 12.39 10.55
C PRO A 12 -3.77 11.40 10.75
N GLY A 13 -4.04 10.10 10.85
CA GLY A 13 -2.99 9.12 11.08
C GLY A 13 -3.31 7.72 10.57
N ILE A 14 -2.36 6.81 10.79
CA ILE A 14 -2.38 5.46 10.22
C ILE A 14 -3.58 4.62 10.69
N LYS A 15 -4.01 4.82 11.94
CA LYS A 15 -5.16 4.13 12.54
C LYS A 15 -6.51 4.53 11.94
N ASP A 16 -6.56 5.64 11.21
CA ASP A 16 -7.76 6.12 10.52
C ASP A 16 -7.89 5.55 9.09
N LEU A 17 -6.80 4.96 8.55
CA LEU A 17 -6.79 4.39 7.20
C LEU A 17 -7.78 3.24 7.00
N PRO A 18 -7.97 2.28 7.93
CA PRO A 18 -8.90 1.16 7.73
C PRO A 18 -10.32 1.61 7.39
N VAL A 19 -10.88 2.52 8.20
CA VAL A 19 -12.24 3.02 7.98
C VAL A 19 -12.30 3.90 6.73
N ALA A 20 -11.29 4.73 6.49
CA ALA A 20 -11.23 5.56 5.28
C ALA A 20 -11.24 4.70 4.00
N CYS A 21 -10.45 3.63 3.97
CA CYS A 21 -10.40 2.71 2.83
C CYS A 21 -11.73 1.97 2.66
N LYS A 22 -12.31 1.45 3.75
CA LYS A 22 -13.61 0.77 3.70
C LYS A 22 -14.71 1.69 3.14
N LYS A 23 -14.76 2.96 3.57
CA LYS A 23 -15.70 3.95 3.06
C LYS A 23 -15.48 4.26 1.58
N LEU A 24 -14.23 4.38 1.12
CA LEU A 24 -13.94 4.56 -0.31
C LEU A 24 -14.47 3.38 -1.15
N ILE A 25 -14.39 2.16 -0.63
CA ILE A 25 -14.88 0.97 -1.32
C ILE A 25 -16.41 0.93 -1.34
N GLU A 26 -17.05 0.99 -0.17
CA GLU A 26 -18.50 0.77 -0.06
C GLU A 26 -19.35 1.98 -0.45
N GLU A 27 -18.90 3.20 -0.15
CA GLU A 27 -19.69 4.42 -0.33
C GLU A 27 -19.35 5.14 -1.64
N GLU A 28 -18.08 5.09 -2.07
CA GLU A 28 -17.60 5.80 -3.27
C GLU A 28 -17.39 4.86 -4.47
N GLY A 29 -17.56 3.54 -4.27
CA GLY A 29 -17.49 2.53 -5.32
C GLY A 29 -16.08 2.26 -5.86
N CYS A 30 -15.04 2.46 -5.04
CA CYS A 30 -13.66 2.15 -5.45
C CYS A 30 -13.45 0.63 -5.57
N GLU A 31 -12.98 0.18 -6.75
CA GLU A 31 -12.68 -1.24 -7.04
C GLU A 31 -11.32 -1.70 -6.47
N MET A 32 -10.46 -0.76 -6.09
CA MET A 32 -9.20 -1.01 -5.40
C MET A 32 -8.76 0.26 -4.68
N VAL A 33 -8.07 0.14 -3.55
CA VAL A 33 -7.58 1.28 -2.77
C VAL A 33 -6.08 1.12 -2.47
N MET A 34 -5.35 2.23 -2.42
CA MET A 34 -3.99 2.27 -1.86
C MET A 34 -4.02 3.00 -0.53
N ALA A 35 -3.48 2.39 0.52
CA ALA A 35 -3.36 2.96 1.85
C ALA A 35 -1.91 3.38 2.10
N LEU A 36 -1.64 4.69 1.95
CA LEU A 36 -0.30 5.26 2.15
C LEU A 36 -0.14 5.69 3.61
N GLY A 37 0.92 5.23 4.28
CA GLY A 37 1.20 5.55 5.67
C GLY A 37 2.70 5.64 5.96
N MET A 38 3.06 6.42 6.97
CA MET A 38 4.44 6.57 7.43
C MET A 38 4.47 6.44 8.96
N PRO A 39 4.65 5.22 9.50
CA PRO A 39 4.83 5.02 10.93
C PRO A 39 6.12 5.69 11.44
N GLY A 40 6.06 6.24 12.65
CA GLY A 40 7.23 6.73 13.35
C GLY A 40 8.19 5.59 13.77
N PRO A 41 9.37 5.95 14.29
CA PRO A 41 10.43 4.99 14.61
C PRO A 41 10.24 4.30 15.98
N GLU A 42 9.36 4.80 16.85
CA GLU A 42 9.21 4.25 18.19
C GLU A 42 8.53 2.86 18.17
N GLU A 43 8.81 2.03 19.17
CA GLU A 43 8.16 0.72 19.30
C GLU A 43 6.63 0.83 19.36
N LYS A 44 6.11 1.89 19.97
CA LYS A 44 4.66 2.18 20.02
C LYS A 44 4.09 2.49 18.63
N ASP A 45 4.86 3.12 17.76
CA ASP A 45 4.45 3.41 16.40
C ASP A 45 4.36 2.11 15.58
N LYS A 46 5.27 1.17 15.80
CA LYS A 46 5.22 -0.18 15.19
C LYS A 46 3.97 -0.95 15.62
N VAL A 47 3.57 -0.84 16.88
CA VAL A 47 2.31 -1.42 17.36
C VAL A 47 1.11 -0.74 16.70
N CYS A 48 1.09 0.59 16.63
CA CYS A 48 0.02 1.33 15.94
C CYS A 48 -0.05 0.99 14.44
N ALA A 49 1.09 0.78 13.78
CA ALA A 49 1.15 0.33 12.40
C ALA A 49 0.57 -1.08 12.25
N HIS A 50 0.94 -2.01 13.14
CA HIS A 50 0.38 -3.36 13.14
C HIS A 50 -1.14 -3.38 13.36
N GLU A 51 -1.66 -2.56 14.27
CA GLU A 51 -3.10 -2.39 14.48
C GLU A 51 -3.79 -1.86 13.22
N ALA A 52 -3.18 -0.87 12.55
CA ALA A 52 -3.69 -0.32 11.30
C ALA A 52 -3.69 -1.37 10.17
N SER A 53 -2.60 -2.12 9.98
CA SER A 53 -2.52 -3.21 9.00
C SER A 53 -3.58 -4.29 9.26
N THR A 54 -3.80 -4.65 10.54
CA THR A 54 -4.86 -5.59 10.93
C THR A 54 -6.24 -5.05 10.54
N GLY A 55 -6.49 -3.75 10.77
CA GLY A 55 -7.72 -3.09 10.33
C GLY A 55 -7.89 -3.07 8.82
N LEU A 56 -6.81 -2.85 8.05
CA LEU A 56 -6.84 -2.90 6.59
C LEU A 56 -7.18 -4.30 6.08
N ILE A 57 -6.58 -5.34 6.65
CA ILE A 57 -6.90 -6.75 6.35
C ILE A 57 -8.40 -7.02 6.61
N GLN A 58 -8.92 -6.57 7.74
CA GLN A 58 -10.35 -6.72 8.04
C GLN A 58 -11.22 -5.99 7.02
N ALA A 59 -10.88 -4.75 6.65
CA ALA A 59 -11.61 -4.00 5.63
C ALA A 59 -11.61 -4.71 4.27
N GLN A 60 -10.48 -5.30 3.86
CA GLN A 60 -10.39 -6.11 2.64
C GLN A 60 -11.34 -7.30 2.68
N LEU A 61 -11.30 -8.08 3.77
CA LEU A 61 -12.12 -9.28 3.93
C LEU A 61 -13.62 -8.96 4.00
N MET A 62 -13.99 -7.83 4.61
CA MET A 62 -15.39 -7.39 4.71
C MET A 62 -15.94 -6.89 3.38
N THR A 63 -15.09 -6.43 2.46
CA THR A 63 -15.51 -5.81 1.19
C THR A 63 -15.15 -6.64 -0.04
N ASN A 64 -14.44 -7.77 0.13
CA ASN A 64 -13.85 -8.57 -0.95
C ASN A 64 -13.05 -7.75 -1.97
N THR A 65 -12.47 -6.64 -1.51
CA THR A 65 -11.80 -5.66 -2.36
C THR A 65 -10.38 -5.45 -1.86
N HIS A 66 -9.41 -5.41 -2.78
CA HIS A 66 -8.01 -5.26 -2.39
C HIS A 66 -7.71 -3.84 -1.90
N ILE A 67 -6.95 -3.77 -0.81
CA ILE A 67 -6.32 -2.55 -0.31
C ILE A 67 -4.82 -2.82 -0.34
N LEU A 68 -4.08 -2.05 -1.14
CA LEU A 68 -2.62 -2.13 -1.18
C LEU A 68 -2.08 -1.24 -0.06
N GLU A 69 -1.57 -1.88 0.99
CA GLU A 69 -0.87 -1.22 2.08
C GLU A 69 0.52 -0.77 1.60
N VAL A 70 0.82 0.52 1.76
CA VAL A 70 2.08 1.14 1.38
C VAL A 70 2.59 1.91 2.58
N PHE A 71 3.15 1.18 3.54
CA PHE A 71 3.76 1.77 4.73
C PHE A 71 5.26 1.91 4.53
N VAL A 72 5.82 3.04 4.99
CA VAL A 72 7.26 3.31 5.02
C VAL A 72 7.59 3.76 6.43
N HIS A 73 8.33 2.94 7.18
CA HIS A 73 8.70 3.32 8.54
C HIS A 73 9.84 4.32 8.52
N GLU A 74 9.81 5.30 9.42
CA GLU A 74 10.85 6.31 9.53
C GLU A 74 12.24 5.73 9.83
N ASP A 75 12.31 4.53 10.43
CA ASP A 75 13.55 3.84 10.74
C ASP A 75 14.08 2.94 9.60
N GLU A 76 13.49 3.01 8.41
CA GLU A 76 13.98 2.25 7.24
C GLU A 76 15.20 2.87 6.56
N GLU A 77 15.41 4.18 6.70
CA GLU A 77 16.55 4.93 6.19
C GLU A 77 16.95 6.03 7.19
N ASP A 78 18.25 6.24 7.39
CA ASP A 78 18.76 7.25 8.33
C ASP A 78 18.76 8.68 7.71
N ASP A 79 18.91 8.79 6.39
CA ASP A 79 18.91 10.06 5.66
C ASP A 79 17.49 10.46 5.22
N PRO A 80 16.98 11.64 5.62
CA PRO A 80 15.66 12.11 5.19
C PRO A 80 15.46 12.17 3.67
N GLU A 81 16.50 12.46 2.89
CA GLU A 81 16.38 12.46 1.41
C GLU A 81 16.28 11.03 0.85
N GLU A 82 17.01 10.07 1.41
CA GLU A 82 16.86 8.64 1.07
C GLU A 82 15.49 8.10 1.48
N LEU A 83 15.00 8.44 2.68
CA LEU A 83 13.67 8.06 3.16
C LEU A 83 12.56 8.57 2.25
N LYS A 84 12.66 9.82 1.81
CA LYS A 84 11.74 10.42 0.85
C LYS A 84 11.79 9.72 -0.51
N ALA A 85 12.99 9.40 -1.01
CA ALA A 85 13.15 8.67 -2.26
C ALA A 85 12.57 7.25 -2.15
N LEU A 86 12.81 6.56 -1.04
CA LEU A 86 12.23 5.25 -0.74
C LEU A 86 10.70 5.30 -0.75
N ALA A 87 10.12 6.30 -0.09
CA ALA A 87 8.66 6.45 -0.03
C ALA A 87 8.03 6.73 -1.40
N ASP A 88 8.62 7.61 -2.23
CA ASP A 88 8.13 7.86 -3.58
C ASP A 88 8.26 6.62 -4.47
N ASN A 89 9.39 5.91 -4.40
CA ASN A 89 9.63 4.69 -5.18
C ASN A 89 8.64 3.59 -4.80
N ARG A 90 8.49 3.29 -3.50
CA ARG A 90 7.55 2.28 -3.01
C ARG A 90 6.12 2.61 -3.43
N ALA A 91 5.70 3.87 -3.30
CA ALA A 91 4.37 4.28 -3.75
C ALA A 91 4.18 4.07 -5.26
N ARG A 92 5.17 4.38 -6.10
CA ARG A 92 5.11 4.15 -7.55
C ARG A 92 5.05 2.68 -7.91
N GLU A 93 5.85 1.84 -7.28
CA GLU A 93 5.91 0.40 -7.56
C GLU A 93 4.62 -0.30 -7.11
N HIS A 94 4.07 0.04 -5.94
CA HIS A 94 2.74 -0.44 -5.56
C HIS A 94 1.64 0.07 -6.49
N ALA A 95 1.74 1.29 -7.04
CA ALA A 95 0.79 1.77 -8.04
C ALA A 95 0.90 0.94 -9.35
N GLN A 96 2.10 0.49 -9.73
CA GLN A 96 2.26 -0.43 -10.86
C GLN A 96 1.64 -1.79 -10.55
N ASN A 97 1.83 -2.32 -9.33
CA ASN A 97 1.17 -3.55 -8.88
C ASN A 97 -0.35 -3.43 -8.95
N LEU A 98 -0.92 -2.31 -8.48
CA LEU A 98 -2.35 -2.03 -8.59
C LEU A 98 -2.84 -2.11 -10.05
N ILE A 99 -2.12 -1.48 -10.98
CA ILE A 99 -2.44 -1.53 -12.41
C ILE A 99 -2.31 -2.96 -12.98
N MET A 100 -1.30 -3.72 -12.54
CA MET A 100 -1.13 -5.11 -12.95
C MET A 100 -2.25 -6.00 -12.42
N MET A 101 -2.66 -5.83 -11.16
CA MET A 101 -3.78 -6.56 -10.57
C MET A 101 -5.11 -6.25 -11.28
N LEU A 102 -5.37 -4.99 -11.61
CA LEU A 102 -6.62 -4.58 -12.27
C LEU A 102 -6.69 -4.98 -13.75
N PHE A 103 -5.59 -4.87 -14.50
CA PHE A 103 -5.64 -4.96 -15.96
C PHE A 103 -4.79 -6.07 -16.57
N LYS A 104 -3.83 -6.64 -15.82
CA LYS A 104 -2.85 -7.61 -16.35
C LYS A 104 -2.51 -8.72 -15.33
N PRO A 105 -3.50 -9.43 -14.76
CA PRO A 105 -3.23 -10.44 -13.73
C PRO A 105 -2.31 -11.57 -14.22
N ASP A 106 -2.34 -11.92 -15.51
CA ASP A 106 -1.47 -12.93 -16.11
C ASP A 106 0.03 -12.61 -15.97
N ARG A 107 0.38 -11.32 -15.86
CA ARG A 107 1.77 -10.89 -15.66
C ARG A 107 2.27 -11.29 -14.29
N LEU A 108 1.44 -11.15 -13.26
CA LEU A 108 1.78 -11.56 -11.89
C LEU A 108 2.03 -13.07 -11.82
N THR A 109 1.28 -13.87 -12.57
CA THR A 109 1.50 -15.33 -12.67
C THR A 109 2.87 -15.67 -13.27
N ARG A 110 3.35 -14.89 -14.25
CA ARG A 110 4.67 -15.11 -14.88
C ARG A 110 5.83 -14.71 -13.96
N GLU A 111 5.59 -13.70 -13.14
CA GLU A 111 6.56 -13.14 -12.19
C GLU A 111 6.54 -13.86 -10.82
N ALA A 112 5.64 -14.84 -10.66
CA ALA A 112 5.54 -15.66 -9.46
C ALA A 112 6.87 -16.39 -9.18
N GLY A 113 7.43 -16.17 -7.98
CA GLY A 113 8.70 -16.77 -7.56
C GLY A 113 9.96 -16.04 -8.02
N MET A 114 9.85 -14.86 -8.65
CA MET A 114 11.01 -14.09 -9.12
C MET A 114 11.66 -13.17 -8.07
N GLY A 115 11.08 -13.10 -6.86
CA GLY A 115 11.64 -12.32 -5.75
C GLY A 115 11.64 -10.80 -5.96
N LEU A 116 10.63 -10.28 -6.67
CA LEU A 116 10.46 -8.84 -6.88
C LEU A 116 10.17 -8.12 -5.56
N ARG A 117 10.68 -6.90 -5.38
CA ARG A 117 10.49 -6.07 -4.17
C ARG A 117 10.03 -4.66 -4.50
N GLU A 118 9.36 -4.03 -3.53
CA GLU A 118 8.90 -2.65 -3.61
C GLU A 118 9.72 -1.69 -2.70
N GLY A 119 10.42 -0.75 -3.34
CA GLY A 119 11.22 0.32 -2.76
C GLY A 119 12.72 0.03 -2.76
N LYS A 120 13.11 -1.25 -2.62
CA LYS A 120 14.52 -1.70 -2.61
C LYS A 120 14.76 -2.73 -3.73
N PRO A 121 16.02 -2.99 -4.14
CA PRO A 121 16.33 -3.92 -5.22
C PRO A 121 15.78 -5.33 -5.00
N ASP A 122 15.37 -5.98 -6.09
CA ASP A 122 14.82 -7.35 -6.10
C ASP A 122 15.76 -8.37 -5.41
N ALA A 123 15.17 -9.35 -4.73
CA ALA A 123 15.90 -10.45 -4.11
C ALA A 123 16.43 -11.47 -5.14
N GLY A 124 15.78 -11.54 -6.31
CA GLY A 124 16.06 -12.53 -7.35
C GLY A 124 15.23 -13.82 -7.22
N PRO A 125 15.26 -14.69 -8.25
CA PRO A 125 14.41 -15.87 -8.33
C PRO A 125 14.85 -16.99 -7.36
N LEU A 126 13.88 -17.83 -6.98
CA LEU A 126 14.11 -19.09 -6.26
C LEU A 126 14.51 -20.23 -7.21
#